data_AF-A0A812PKI2-F1
#
_entry.id   AF-A0A812PKI2-F1
#
_cell.length_a   1.000
_cell.length_b   1.000
_cell.length_c   1.000
_cell.angle_alpha   90.00
_cell.angle_beta   90.00
_cell.angle_gamma   90.00
#
_symmetry.space_group_name_H-M   'P 1'
#
loop_
_entity.id
_entity.type
_entity.pdbx_description
1 polymer ?
#
loop_
_entity_poly.entity_id
_entity_poly.type
_entity_poly.pdbx_seq_one_letter_code
_entity_poly.pdbx_strand_id
1 'polypeptide(L)'
;MPVVRREQTAALSIIGMLSQLVTGHSGVEHETAATGPGNPAPGNAVSHQQIKSMLADAAVILQQAMPSQDRPVIQATPISPPAVSPSSLGPANTTSGQGTGTSSTGGTPATLASLSAQIEGLKAMARDHEVKALSVTSLQRVEEAEGDRALLDSGATHAVIPYSEGLRDLQTVPVTLAGEARAVWLRTKGGTLVETQALSLIRELEEARLKRFEEEVQDLECHLQALNAPVNPTVAVQRYITSGNRGDALRAIFAQPYLQGLPDEMTVPLAEELPGMSEDAGKRILKRLPLKRARRRALLALAGPFVFRS
;
A
#
# COMPACT_ATOMS: atom_id res chain seq x y z
N MET A 1 -23.23 4.82 10.24
CA MET A 1 -23.33 6.06 9.42
C MET A 1 -22.89 5.75 7.99
N PRO A 2 -23.83 5.61 7.03
CA PRO A 2 -23.57 5.20 5.65
C PRO A 2 -23.79 6.35 4.64
N VAL A 3 -22.97 7.40 4.69
CA VAL A 3 -23.11 8.57 3.81
C VAL A 3 -22.19 8.48 2.58
N VAL A 4 -20.98 7.90 2.73
CA VAL A 4 -19.99 7.80 1.64
C VAL A 4 -20.42 6.87 0.49
N ARG A 5 -21.33 5.92 0.72
CA ARG A 5 -21.76 4.96 -0.31
C ARG A 5 -22.80 5.49 -1.29
N ARG A 6 -23.46 6.63 -1.04
CA ARG A 6 -24.51 7.16 -1.94
C ARG A 6 -24.00 8.16 -2.97
N GLU A 7 -22.89 8.84 -2.70
CA GLU A 7 -22.27 9.77 -3.66
C GLU A 7 -21.52 9.02 -4.78
N GLN A 8 -20.94 7.85 -4.48
CA GLN A 8 -20.22 7.03 -5.47
C GLN A 8 -21.13 6.43 -6.56
N THR A 9 -22.43 6.26 -6.28
CA THR A 9 -23.41 5.69 -7.22
C THR A 9 -23.76 6.65 -8.37
N ALA A 10 -23.66 7.97 -8.15
CA ALA A 10 -23.99 8.98 -9.16
C ALA A 10 -22.89 9.12 -10.23
N ALA A 11 -21.61 9.03 -9.84
CA ALA A 11 -20.48 9.06 -10.76
C ALA A 11 -20.46 7.84 -11.71
N LEU A 12 -20.93 6.68 -11.23
CA LEU A 12 -21.07 5.45 -12.02
C LEU A 12 -22.14 5.56 -13.12
N SER A 13 -23.19 6.36 -12.93
CA SER A 13 -24.28 6.52 -13.91
C SER A 13 -23.86 7.35 -15.12
N ILE A 14 -23.09 8.43 -14.90
CA ILE A 14 -22.60 9.31 -15.97
C ILE A 14 -21.56 8.59 -16.83
N ILE A 15 -20.67 7.81 -16.20
CA ILE A 15 -19.64 7.03 -16.91
C ILE A 15 -20.27 5.83 -17.66
N GLY A 16 -21.28 5.18 -17.07
CA GLY A 16 -22.06 4.12 -17.74
C GLY A 16 -22.83 4.61 -18.97
N MET A 17 -23.42 5.81 -18.92
CA MET A 17 -24.11 6.42 -20.07
C MET A 17 -23.15 6.83 -21.19
N LEU A 18 -21.90 7.22 -20.87
CA LEU A 18 -20.88 7.52 -21.87
C LEU A 18 -20.31 6.24 -22.53
N SER A 19 -20.23 5.12 -21.81
CA SER A 19 -19.85 3.82 -22.41
C SER A 19 -20.92 3.28 -23.37
N GLN A 20 -22.21 3.47 -23.08
CA GLN A 20 -23.30 3.00 -23.98
C GLN A 20 -23.37 3.74 -25.31
N LEU A 21 -22.84 4.96 -25.41
CA LEU A 21 -22.77 5.69 -26.68
C LEU A 21 -21.62 5.23 -27.59
N VAL A 22 -20.66 4.45 -27.08
CA VAL A 22 -19.43 4.09 -27.81
C VAL A 22 -19.36 2.59 -28.17
N THR A 23 -20.03 1.71 -27.42
CA THR A 23 -20.09 0.27 -27.76
C THR A 23 -21.30 -0.07 -28.62
N GLY A 24 -21.26 0.36 -29.88
CA GLY A 24 -21.98 -0.28 -30.98
C GLY A 24 -20.94 -0.86 -31.94
N HIS A 25 -20.97 -2.19 -32.13
CA HIS A 25 -20.06 -3.02 -32.95
C HIS A 25 -18.71 -3.40 -32.33
N SER A 26 -18.63 -4.62 -31.80
CA SER A 26 -17.85 -5.72 -32.41
C SER A 26 -17.91 -6.96 -31.51
N GLY A 27 -18.67 -7.97 -31.93
CA GLY A 27 -18.52 -9.33 -31.44
C GLY A 27 -17.43 -10.03 -32.23
N VAL A 28 -16.49 -10.66 -31.55
CA VAL A 28 -15.66 -11.75 -32.10
C VAL A 28 -15.40 -12.72 -30.96
N GLU A 29 -16.02 -13.89 -31.05
CA GLU A 29 -15.65 -15.09 -30.31
C GLU A 29 -14.35 -15.66 -30.92
N HIS A 30 -13.41 -16.12 -30.09
CA HIS A 30 -12.48 -17.14 -30.53
C HIS A 30 -12.18 -18.13 -29.41
N GLU A 31 -12.59 -19.35 -29.72
CA GLU A 31 -12.42 -20.63 -29.06
C GLU A 31 -11.07 -21.27 -29.41
N THR A 32 -10.73 -22.32 -28.63
CA THR A 32 -9.73 -23.39 -28.84
C THR A 32 -8.32 -23.14 -28.31
N ALA A 33 -7.53 -24.12 -27.89
CA ALA A 33 -7.67 -25.40 -27.18
C ALA A 33 -6.23 -25.98 -27.06
N ALA A 34 -6.03 -26.91 -26.12
CA ALA A 34 -4.94 -27.90 -26.01
C ALA A 34 -3.56 -27.44 -25.48
N THR A 35 -2.67 -28.27 -24.94
CA THR A 35 -2.63 -29.57 -24.20
C THR A 35 -1.14 -29.80 -23.93
N GLY A 36 -0.72 -30.19 -22.72
CA GLY A 36 0.53 -30.97 -22.54
C GLY A 36 1.42 -30.64 -21.33
N PRO A 37 2.20 -31.63 -20.80
CA PRO A 37 2.38 -31.84 -19.35
C PRO A 37 3.84 -31.75 -18.83
N GLY A 38 4.02 -31.66 -17.50
CA GLY A 38 5.32 -31.94 -16.85
C GLY A 38 5.51 -31.43 -15.41
N ASN A 39 5.52 -32.36 -14.46
CA ASN A 39 5.84 -32.28 -13.00
C ASN A 39 7.23 -31.64 -12.70
N PRO A 40 7.60 -31.09 -11.49
CA PRO A 40 7.65 -31.85 -10.21
C PRO A 40 7.38 -31.10 -8.86
N ALA A 41 6.95 -31.89 -7.87
CA ALA A 41 7.20 -31.86 -6.40
C ALA A 41 6.91 -30.61 -5.53
N PRO A 42 5.97 -30.69 -4.55
CA PRO A 42 5.81 -29.69 -3.50
C PRO A 42 6.61 -30.04 -2.21
N GLY A 43 7.62 -29.23 -1.91
CA GLY A 43 8.24 -29.16 -0.58
C GLY A 43 7.59 -28.08 0.28
N ASN A 44 7.41 -28.38 1.56
CA ASN A 44 6.90 -27.52 2.64
C ASN A 44 5.38 -27.32 2.72
N ALA A 45 4.68 -28.44 2.96
CA ALA A 45 3.37 -28.41 3.58
C ALA A 45 3.49 -27.91 5.03
N VAL A 46 3.37 -26.60 5.23
CA VAL A 46 2.93 -26.05 6.52
C VAL A 46 1.58 -26.71 6.79
N SER A 47 1.53 -27.56 7.82
CA SER A 47 0.41 -28.48 8.02
C SER A 47 -0.92 -27.71 8.01
N HIS A 48 -1.87 -28.17 7.19
CA HIS A 48 -3.21 -27.59 7.13
C HIS A 48 -3.90 -27.53 8.52
N GLN A 49 -3.43 -28.35 9.46
CA GLN A 49 -3.82 -28.33 10.87
C GLN A 49 -3.35 -27.09 11.62
N GLN A 50 -2.14 -26.58 11.34
CA GLN A 50 -1.62 -25.37 11.96
C GLN A 50 -2.41 -24.13 11.52
N ILE A 51 -2.82 -24.07 10.25
CA ILE A 51 -3.70 -22.99 9.75
C ILE A 51 -5.07 -23.06 10.44
N LYS A 52 -5.62 -24.28 10.64
CA LYS A 52 -6.88 -24.47 11.35
C LYS A 52 -6.79 -24.10 12.84
N SER A 53 -5.67 -24.38 13.52
CA SER A 53 -5.51 -24.00 14.92
C SER A 53 -5.38 -22.48 15.08
N MET A 54 -4.65 -21.82 14.18
CA MET A 54 -4.53 -20.35 14.19
C MET A 54 -5.87 -19.65 13.92
N LEU A 55 -6.69 -20.20 13.02
CA LEU A 55 -8.04 -19.67 12.76
C LEU A 55 -9.01 -19.88 13.92
N ALA A 56 -8.90 -21.01 14.63
CA ALA A 56 -9.71 -21.27 15.82
C ALA A 56 -9.38 -20.30 16.96
N ASP A 57 -8.09 -20.04 17.21
CA ASP A 57 -7.66 -19.07 18.23
C ASP A 57 -8.12 -17.64 17.90
N ALA A 58 -8.03 -17.23 16.63
CA ALA A 58 -8.51 -15.92 16.19
C ALA A 58 -10.03 -15.75 16.40
N ALA A 59 -10.82 -16.81 16.21
CA ALA A 59 -12.27 -16.78 16.43
C ALA A 59 -12.64 -16.60 17.92
N VAL A 60 -11.88 -17.23 18.83
CA VAL A 60 -12.09 -17.08 20.29
C VAL A 60 -11.79 -15.65 20.75
N ILE A 61 -10.71 -15.05 20.24
CA ILE A 61 -10.34 -13.66 20.56
C ILE A 61 -11.42 -12.69 20.09
N LEU A 62 -11.98 -12.91 18.89
CA LEU A 62 -13.08 -12.10 18.37
C LEU A 62 -14.37 -12.26 19.19
N GLN A 63 -14.67 -13.46 19.69
CA GLN A 63 -15.85 -13.70 20.54
C GLN A 63 -15.74 -13.05 21.91
N GLN A 64 -14.53 -12.98 22.49
CA GLN A 64 -14.29 -12.29 23.76
C GLN A 64 -14.29 -10.77 23.63
N ALA A 65 -14.00 -10.25 22.43
CA ALA A 65 -13.94 -8.80 22.18
C ALA A 65 -15.29 -8.16 21.82
N MET A 66 -16.36 -8.93 21.63
CA MET A 66 -17.70 -8.37 21.37
C MET A 66 -18.46 -8.16 22.69
N PRO A 67 -18.74 -6.90 23.09
CA PRO A 67 -19.60 -6.65 24.24
C PRO A 67 -21.04 -7.05 23.92
N SER A 68 -21.60 -7.95 24.73
CA SER A 68 -23.00 -8.36 24.69
C SER A 68 -23.91 -7.12 24.75
N GLN A 69 -24.57 -6.80 23.63
CA GLN A 69 -25.57 -5.74 23.58
C GLN A 69 -26.87 -6.24 24.21
N ASP A 70 -26.99 -6.08 25.53
CA ASP A 70 -28.29 -6.10 26.18
C ASP A 70 -29.08 -4.85 25.75
N ARG A 71 -30.15 -5.10 25.00
CA ARG A 71 -31.00 -4.08 24.40
C ARG A 71 -32.20 -3.83 25.33
N PRO A 72 -32.30 -2.67 26.00
CA PRO A 72 -33.52 -2.34 26.73
C PRO A 72 -34.65 -1.99 25.75
N VAL A 73 -35.78 -2.66 25.94
CA VAL A 73 -37.06 -2.40 25.28
C VAL A 73 -37.59 -1.06 25.78
N ILE A 74 -37.66 -0.04 24.92
CA ILE A 74 -38.37 1.22 25.23
C ILE A 74 -39.64 1.29 24.39
N GLN A 75 -40.72 1.40 25.14
CA GLN A 75 -42.13 1.40 24.79
C GLN A 75 -42.51 2.72 24.10
N ALA A 76 -43.33 2.61 23.06
CA ALA A 76 -43.81 3.74 22.26
C ALA A 76 -44.87 4.56 23.01
N THR A 77 -44.83 5.88 22.86
CA THR A 77 -45.96 6.78 23.14
C THR A 77 -46.20 7.76 21.98
N PRO A 78 -47.45 8.13 21.67
CA PRO A 78 -47.79 8.81 20.42
C PRO A 78 -48.23 10.29 20.57
N ILE A 79 -48.13 11.03 19.45
CA ILE A 79 -48.94 12.19 18.98
C ILE A 79 -48.78 13.56 19.66
N SER A 80 -48.30 14.57 18.90
CA SER A 80 -49.06 15.80 18.50
C SER A 80 -48.16 16.89 17.85
N PRO A 81 -48.61 17.58 16.77
CA PRO A 81 -48.08 18.85 16.26
C PRO A 81 -48.87 20.05 16.86
N PRO A 82 -48.42 21.34 16.86
CA PRO A 82 -48.40 22.17 15.63
C PRO A 82 -47.47 23.43 15.63
N ALA A 83 -47.61 24.19 14.53
CA ALA A 83 -47.62 25.67 14.46
C ALA A 83 -46.41 26.43 13.89
N VAL A 84 -46.73 27.10 12.79
CA VAL A 84 -46.05 28.15 12.02
C VAL A 84 -46.05 29.48 12.78
N SER A 85 -44.98 30.28 12.67
CA SER A 85 -45.00 31.71 12.24
C SER A 85 -43.68 32.47 12.50
N PRO A 86 -43.44 33.62 11.84
CA PRO A 86 -42.12 34.12 11.45
C PRO A 86 -41.68 35.43 12.16
N SER A 87 -40.52 35.94 11.73
CA SER A 87 -40.02 37.34 11.83
C SER A 87 -39.21 37.73 13.08
N SER A 88 -37.97 38.20 12.87
CA SER A 88 -37.63 39.64 12.97
C SER A 88 -36.12 39.89 12.89
N LEU A 89 -35.78 41.00 12.24
CA LEU A 89 -34.47 41.63 12.14
C LEU A 89 -34.06 42.26 13.49
N GLY A 90 -32.77 42.29 13.81
CA GLY A 90 -32.23 43.16 14.87
C GLY A 90 -30.77 42.87 15.25
N PRO A 91 -29.87 43.90 15.30
CA PRO A 91 -28.42 43.71 15.43
C PRO A 91 -27.86 43.95 16.84
N ALA A 92 -26.56 43.64 16.95
CA ALA A 92 -25.53 44.25 17.80
C ALA A 92 -25.28 43.73 19.24
N ASN A 93 -23.97 43.59 19.47
CA ASN A 93 -23.21 43.90 20.68
C ASN A 93 -22.85 42.81 21.70
N THR A 94 -21.54 42.53 21.75
CA THR A 94 -20.65 42.50 22.93
C THR A 94 -21.14 41.83 24.22
N THR A 95 -20.41 40.81 24.66
CA THR A 95 -19.57 40.85 25.89
C THR A 95 -19.37 39.44 26.44
N SER A 96 -18.13 39.19 26.84
CA SER A 96 -17.60 38.05 27.60
C SER A 96 -18.52 37.47 28.66
N GLY A 97 -18.62 36.14 28.68
CA GLY A 97 -19.24 35.37 29.76
C GLY A 97 -18.68 33.96 29.78
N GLN A 98 -17.63 33.78 30.59
CA GLN A 98 -17.07 32.49 30.98
C GLN A 98 -18.14 31.74 31.78
N GLY A 99 -18.62 30.63 31.24
CA GLY A 99 -19.65 29.79 31.85
C GLY A 99 -19.41 28.33 31.49
N THR A 100 -18.68 27.63 32.34
CA THR A 100 -18.56 26.17 32.35
C THR A 100 -19.91 25.56 32.71
N GLY A 101 -20.70 25.22 31.70
CA GLY A 101 -21.91 24.42 31.81
C GLY A 101 -21.77 23.16 30.97
N THR A 102 -21.34 22.06 31.60
CA THR A 102 -21.34 20.73 31.01
C THR A 102 -22.78 20.19 31.01
N SER A 103 -23.53 20.49 29.96
CA SER A 103 -24.79 19.81 29.65
C SER A 103 -24.48 18.55 28.83
N SER A 104 -24.65 17.42 29.50
CA SER A 104 -24.64 16.06 28.96
C SER A 104 -25.79 15.83 27.99
N THR A 105 -25.54 15.85 26.69
CA THR A 105 -26.37 15.17 25.67
C THR A 105 -25.67 15.22 24.31
N GLY A 106 -25.12 14.09 23.88
CA GLY A 106 -24.53 13.96 22.54
C GLY A 106 -23.42 12.92 22.51
N GLY A 107 -23.74 11.71 22.03
CA GLY A 107 -22.79 10.61 21.87
C GLY A 107 -21.52 11.05 21.14
N THR A 108 -20.42 10.98 21.86
CA THR A 108 -19.12 11.57 21.56
C THR A 108 -18.41 10.87 20.39
N PRO A 109 -17.99 11.58 19.33
CA PRO A 109 -16.96 11.10 18.40
C PRO A 109 -15.54 11.10 19.02
N ALA A 110 -15.36 11.68 20.22
CA ALA A 110 -14.08 11.79 20.90
C ALA A 110 -13.48 10.45 21.38
N THR A 111 -14.30 9.42 21.59
CA THR A 111 -13.81 8.12 22.08
C THR A 111 -13.10 7.32 20.99
N LEU A 112 -13.50 7.45 19.72
CA LEU A 112 -12.87 6.75 18.60
C LEU A 112 -11.47 7.29 18.28
N ALA A 113 -11.29 8.61 18.31
CA ALA A 113 -9.98 9.23 18.10
C ALA A 113 -8.98 8.87 19.21
N SER A 114 -9.47 8.79 20.46
CA SER A 114 -8.66 8.33 21.59
C SER A 114 -8.25 6.86 21.45
N LEU A 115 -9.14 6.02 20.95
CA LEU A 115 -8.87 4.59 20.73
C LEU A 115 -7.88 4.36 19.58
N SER A 116 -7.98 5.12 18.49
CA SER A 116 -7.02 5.03 17.38
C SER A 116 -5.60 5.44 17.81
N ALA A 117 -5.49 6.50 18.62
CA ALA A 117 -4.20 6.94 19.15
C ALA A 117 -3.58 5.88 20.11
N GLN A 118 -4.40 5.23 20.93
CA GLN A 118 -3.93 4.13 21.80
C GLN A 118 -3.44 2.92 20.99
N ILE A 119 -4.15 2.55 19.91
CA ILE A 119 -3.74 1.45 19.03
C ILE A 119 -2.41 1.76 18.34
N GLU A 120 -2.20 3.01 17.90
CA GLU A 120 -0.97 3.42 17.25
C GLU A 120 0.23 3.44 18.22
N GLY A 121 0.00 3.87 19.48
CA GLY A 121 1.00 3.79 20.54
C GLY A 121 1.41 2.34 20.87
N LEU A 122 0.45 1.41 20.95
CA LEU A 122 0.72 -0.02 21.16
C LEU A 122 1.52 -0.64 20.00
N LYS A 123 1.22 -0.25 18.75
CA LYS A 123 1.99 -0.70 17.57
C LYS A 123 3.42 -0.18 17.58
N ALA A 124 3.65 1.06 18.02
CA ALA A 124 5.00 1.60 18.15
C ALA A 124 5.81 0.84 19.21
N MET A 125 5.22 0.57 20.37
CA MET A 125 5.88 -0.23 21.41
C MET A 125 6.19 -1.66 20.95
N ALA A 126 5.29 -2.31 20.20
CA ALA A 126 5.53 -3.65 19.67
C ALA A 126 6.75 -3.70 18.74
N ARG A 127 6.92 -2.70 17.86
CA ARG A 127 8.11 -2.59 16.99
C ARG A 127 9.39 -2.38 17.79
N ASP A 128 9.37 -1.54 18.82
CA ASP A 128 10.53 -1.31 19.68
C ASP A 128 10.95 -2.58 20.43
N HIS A 129 9.98 -3.41 20.86
CA HIS A 129 10.26 -4.68 21.50
C HIS A 129 10.82 -5.73 20.53
N GLU A 130 10.35 -5.75 19.28
CA GLU A 130 10.88 -6.64 18.24
C GLU A 130 12.35 -6.30 17.90
N VAL A 131 12.67 -5.01 17.77
CA VAL A 131 14.05 -4.55 17.54
C VAL A 131 14.96 -4.91 18.71
N LYS A 132 14.50 -4.74 19.96
CA LYS A 132 15.28 -5.13 21.16
C LYS A 132 15.45 -6.65 21.30
N ALA A 133 14.45 -7.44 20.93
CA ALA A 133 14.57 -8.90 20.95
C ALA A 133 15.61 -9.41 19.93
N LEU A 134 15.68 -8.79 18.75
CA LEU A 134 16.69 -9.09 17.74
C LEU A 134 18.10 -8.64 18.17
N SER A 135 18.23 -7.50 18.87
CA SER A 135 19.54 -7.02 19.36
C SER A 135 20.12 -7.89 20.49
N VAL A 136 19.28 -8.41 21.40
CA VAL A 136 19.75 -9.28 22.49
C VAL A 136 20.17 -10.65 21.97
N THR A 137 19.43 -11.19 20.99
CA THR A 137 19.75 -12.50 20.39
C THR A 137 21.05 -12.45 19.57
N SER A 138 21.36 -11.30 18.97
CA SER A 138 22.62 -11.11 18.22
C SER A 138 23.82 -10.97 19.16
N LEU A 139 23.71 -10.23 20.27
CA LEU A 139 24.80 -10.08 21.23
C LEU A 139 25.15 -11.40 21.95
N GLN A 140 24.14 -12.18 22.34
CA GLN A 140 24.37 -13.42 23.09
C GLN A 140 25.04 -14.54 22.26
N ARG A 141 25.00 -14.46 20.92
CA ARG A 141 25.75 -15.38 20.02
C ARG A 141 27.19 -14.95 19.74
N VAL A 142 27.58 -13.75 20.14
CA VAL A 142 28.93 -13.22 19.86
C VAL A 142 29.93 -13.65 20.95
N GLU A 143 29.52 -13.70 22.23
CA GLU A 143 30.42 -14.02 23.36
C GLU A 143 30.92 -15.47 23.38
N GLU A 144 30.17 -16.45 22.86
CA GLU A 144 30.58 -17.87 22.93
C GLU A 144 31.62 -18.29 21.87
N ALA A 145 32.02 -17.40 20.94
CA ALA A 145 32.88 -17.74 19.81
C ALA A 145 34.19 -16.96 19.73
N GLU A 146 34.64 -16.37 20.84
CA GLU A 146 35.81 -15.46 20.87
C GLU A 146 37.16 -16.17 21.10
N GLY A 147 37.19 -17.50 21.19
CA GLY A 147 38.40 -18.26 21.54
C GLY A 147 39.46 -18.42 20.44
N ASP A 148 39.16 -18.22 19.16
CA ASP A 148 40.15 -18.46 18.07
C ASP A 148 39.77 -17.77 16.75
N ARG A 149 39.32 -16.51 16.83
CA ARG A 149 38.92 -15.73 15.66
C ARG A 149 40.08 -14.88 15.15
N ALA A 150 40.62 -15.26 14.00
CA ALA A 150 41.51 -14.38 13.23
C ALA A 150 40.67 -13.24 12.64
N LEU A 151 40.82 -12.03 13.18
CA LEU A 151 40.28 -10.81 12.56
C LEU A 151 41.11 -10.53 11.29
N LEU A 152 40.49 -10.65 10.12
CA LEU A 152 41.10 -10.19 8.87
C LEU A 152 41.00 -8.66 8.84
N ASP A 153 42.06 -8.00 9.31
CA ASP A 153 42.18 -6.55 9.18
C ASP A 153 42.22 -6.18 7.68
N SER A 154 41.38 -5.23 7.28
CA SER A 154 41.22 -4.82 5.88
C SER A 154 42.49 -4.19 5.27
N GLY A 155 43.51 -3.93 6.09
CA GLY A 155 44.81 -3.39 5.68
C GLY A 155 45.95 -4.42 5.50
N ALA A 156 45.77 -5.69 5.87
CA ALA A 156 46.80 -6.71 5.69
C ALA A 156 46.69 -7.36 4.31
N THR A 157 47.55 -6.98 3.36
CA THR A 157 47.70 -7.67 2.08
C THR A 157 48.27 -9.07 2.30
N HIS A 158 47.41 -10.07 2.49
CA HIS A 158 47.82 -11.47 2.48
C HIS A 158 48.22 -11.86 1.06
N ALA A 159 49.45 -12.36 0.88
CA ALA A 159 49.89 -12.89 -0.40
C ALA A 159 49.00 -14.09 -0.76
N VAL A 160 48.25 -13.97 -1.85
CA VAL A 160 47.44 -15.04 -2.44
C VAL A 160 48.38 -15.92 -3.26
N ILE A 161 48.41 -17.22 -2.98
CA ILE A 161 49.25 -18.19 -3.71
C ILE A 161 48.32 -19.10 -4.50
N PRO A 162 48.53 -19.26 -5.83
CA PRO A 162 47.76 -20.17 -6.64
C PRO A 162 47.95 -21.61 -6.16
N TYR A 163 46.85 -22.36 -6.13
CA TYR A 163 46.87 -23.75 -5.71
C TYR A 163 47.76 -24.57 -6.64
N SER A 164 48.83 -25.13 -6.10
CA SER A 164 49.66 -26.13 -6.75
C SER A 164 49.53 -27.45 -6.00
N GLU A 165 49.54 -28.59 -6.68
CA GLU A 165 49.33 -29.93 -6.09
C GLU A 165 50.37 -30.33 -5.00
N GLY A 166 51.36 -29.47 -4.71
CA GLY A 166 52.38 -29.65 -3.68
C GLY A 166 52.08 -29.05 -2.31
N LEU A 167 50.94 -28.38 -2.12
CA LEU A 167 50.58 -27.76 -0.83
C LEU A 167 50.21 -28.83 0.21
N ARG A 168 51.23 -29.27 0.96
CA ARG A 168 51.07 -30.09 2.16
C ARG A 168 50.81 -29.18 3.37
N ASP A 169 50.11 -29.70 4.38
CA ASP A 169 49.82 -29.01 5.64
C ASP A 169 48.81 -27.85 5.57
N LEU A 170 47.66 -28.08 4.91
CA LEU A 170 46.54 -27.16 4.94
C LEU A 170 45.76 -27.29 6.27
N GLN A 171 45.55 -26.17 6.94
CA GLN A 171 44.73 -26.06 8.14
C GLN A 171 43.37 -25.44 7.76
N THR A 172 42.28 -26.02 8.25
CA THR A 172 40.95 -25.41 8.14
C THR A 172 40.82 -24.27 9.12
N VAL A 173 40.44 -23.09 8.64
CA VAL A 173 40.24 -21.89 9.45
C VAL A 173 38.84 -21.33 9.18
N PRO A 174 38.03 -21.08 10.21
CA PRO A 174 36.76 -20.40 10.05
C PRO A 174 36.99 -18.92 9.71
N VAL A 175 36.51 -18.50 8.55
CA VAL A 175 36.54 -17.12 8.06
C VAL A 175 35.15 -16.54 8.16
N THR A 176 35.03 -15.36 8.75
CA THR A 176 33.78 -14.58 8.74
C THR A 176 33.85 -13.60 7.58
N LEU A 177 32.93 -13.75 6.63
CA LEU A 177 32.81 -12.89 5.46
C LEU A 177 32.03 -11.62 5.82
N ALA A 178 32.16 -10.59 4.98
CA ALA A 178 31.33 -9.40 5.08
C ALA A 178 29.85 -9.80 4.96
N GLY A 179 29.04 -9.49 5.99
CA GLY A 179 27.62 -9.89 6.05
C GLY A 179 27.33 -11.12 6.89
N GLU A 180 28.12 -11.38 7.94
CA GLU A 180 27.92 -12.43 8.97
C GLU A 180 28.02 -13.89 8.48
N ALA A 181 28.19 -14.13 7.19
CA ALA A 181 28.38 -15.46 6.65
C ALA A 181 29.69 -16.08 7.16
N ARG A 182 29.62 -17.32 7.65
CA ARG A 182 30.78 -18.09 8.11
C ARG A 182 31.12 -19.15 7.08
N ALA A 183 32.37 -19.16 6.62
CA ALA A 183 32.90 -20.17 5.71
C ALA A 183 34.15 -20.82 6.32
N VAL A 184 34.42 -22.07 5.97
CA VAL A 184 35.65 -22.77 6.38
C VAL A 184 36.61 -22.77 5.21
N TRP A 185 37.73 -22.08 5.33
CA TRP A 185 38.72 -21.98 4.27
C TRP A 185 40.00 -22.72 4.65
N LEU A 186 40.77 -23.13 3.65
CA LEU A 186 42.07 -23.74 3.84
C LEU A 186 43.15 -22.65 3.90
N ARG A 187 43.98 -22.73 4.93
CA ARG A 187 45.12 -21.84 5.18
C ARG A 187 46.40 -22.66 5.24
N THR A 188 47.48 -22.17 4.65
CA THR A 188 48.80 -22.75 4.81
C THR A 188 49.36 -22.43 6.20
N LYS A 189 50.34 -23.21 6.68
CA LYS A 189 51.11 -22.88 7.91
C LYS A 189 51.67 -21.45 7.90
N GLY A 190 51.97 -20.90 6.72
CA GLY A 190 52.49 -19.54 6.54
C GLY A 190 51.46 -18.41 6.63
N GLY A 191 50.17 -18.72 6.82
CA GLY A 191 49.13 -17.68 6.93
C GLY A 191 48.34 -17.41 5.66
N THR A 192 48.75 -17.97 4.53
CA THR A 192 48.11 -17.71 3.23
C THR A 192 46.86 -18.57 3.02
N LEU A 193 45.78 -17.94 2.57
CA LEU A 193 44.55 -18.62 2.18
C LEU A 193 44.66 -19.16 0.74
N VAL A 194 44.00 -20.29 0.48
CA VAL A 194 44.00 -20.93 -0.84
C VAL A 194 43.16 -20.13 -1.83
N GLU A 195 43.78 -19.68 -2.93
CA GLU A 195 43.16 -18.81 -3.94
C GLU A 195 41.90 -19.41 -4.58
N THR A 196 41.91 -20.70 -4.90
CA THR A 196 40.82 -21.36 -5.62
C THR A 196 39.50 -21.33 -4.84
N GLN A 197 39.56 -21.45 -3.51
CA GLN A 197 38.38 -21.37 -2.65
C GLN A 197 37.84 -19.94 -2.58
N ALA A 198 38.73 -18.95 -2.49
CA ALA A 198 38.35 -17.54 -2.52
C ALA A 198 37.69 -17.18 -3.85
N LEU A 199 38.28 -17.56 -4.99
CA LEU A 199 37.73 -17.30 -6.32
C LEU A 199 36.39 -18.01 -6.56
N SER A 200 36.24 -19.26 -6.10
CA SER A 200 34.97 -19.99 -6.19
C SER A 200 33.86 -19.26 -5.42
N LEU A 201 34.15 -18.84 -4.19
CA LEU A 201 33.17 -18.14 -3.36
C LEU A 201 32.84 -16.74 -3.90
N ILE A 202 33.83 -16.01 -4.41
CA ILE A 202 33.58 -14.72 -5.08
C ILE A 202 32.64 -14.92 -6.25
N ARG A 203 32.89 -15.93 -7.10
CA ARG A 203 32.02 -16.26 -8.24
C ARG A 203 30.59 -16.59 -7.79
N GLU A 204 30.43 -17.43 -6.76
CA GLU A 204 29.11 -17.78 -6.22
C GLU A 204 28.35 -16.55 -5.68
N LEU A 205 29.05 -15.65 -4.98
CA LEU A 205 28.47 -14.42 -4.46
C LEU A 205 28.10 -13.44 -5.56
N GLU A 206 28.94 -13.30 -6.59
CA GLU A 206 28.66 -12.48 -7.76
C GLU A 206 27.46 -13.02 -8.55
N GLU A 207 27.39 -14.34 -8.77
CA GLU A 207 26.25 -14.99 -9.42
C GLU A 207 24.95 -14.80 -8.62
N ALA A 208 25.00 -14.99 -7.29
CA ALA A 208 23.84 -14.74 -6.43
C ALA A 208 23.40 -13.26 -6.45
N ARG A 209 24.35 -12.33 -6.50
CA ARG A 209 24.07 -10.89 -6.59
C ARG A 209 23.45 -10.52 -7.94
N LEU A 210 23.99 -11.05 -9.04
CA LEU A 210 23.45 -10.85 -10.37
C LEU A 210 22.03 -11.38 -10.47
N LYS A 211 21.77 -12.59 -9.94
CA LYS A 211 20.43 -13.17 -9.91
C LYS A 211 19.41 -12.29 -9.17
N ARG A 212 19.76 -11.76 -7.99
CA ARG A 212 18.87 -10.85 -7.25
C ARG A 212 18.60 -9.57 -8.03
N PHE A 213 19.64 -9.03 -8.67
CA PHE A 213 19.49 -7.84 -9.49
C PHE A 213 18.59 -8.09 -10.71
N GLU A 214 18.73 -9.25 -11.37
CA GLU A 214 17.85 -9.67 -12.46
C GLU A 214 16.40 -9.82 -12.01
N GLU A 215 16.16 -10.42 -10.83
CA GLU A 215 14.83 -10.51 -10.22
C GLU A 215 14.23 -9.11 -9.95
N GLU A 216 15.01 -8.19 -9.37
CA GLU A 216 14.58 -6.80 -9.12
C GLU A 216 14.26 -6.04 -10.42
N VAL A 217 15.09 -6.21 -11.46
CA VAL A 217 14.85 -5.60 -12.77
C VAL A 217 13.58 -6.17 -13.39
N GLN A 218 13.37 -7.49 -13.31
CA GLN A 218 12.18 -8.14 -13.82
C GLN A 218 10.90 -7.66 -13.10
N ASP A 219 10.96 -7.52 -11.77
CA ASP A 219 9.86 -6.97 -10.97
C ASP A 219 9.55 -5.53 -11.36
N LEU A 220 10.57 -4.70 -11.57
CA LEU A 220 10.42 -3.32 -12.02
C LEU A 220 9.81 -3.26 -13.44
N GLU A 221 10.27 -4.11 -14.36
CA GLU A 221 9.70 -4.22 -15.70
C GLU A 221 8.24 -4.65 -15.67
N CYS A 222 7.90 -5.66 -14.86
CA CYS A 222 6.52 -6.10 -14.65
C CYS A 222 5.67 -4.95 -14.09
N HIS A 223 6.20 -4.19 -13.14
CA HIS A 223 5.53 -3.01 -12.59
C HIS A 223 5.29 -1.95 -13.67
N LEU A 224 6.31 -1.60 -14.46
CA LEU A 224 6.19 -0.64 -15.55
C LEU A 224 5.22 -1.12 -16.64
N GLN A 225 5.22 -2.40 -16.98
CA GLN A 225 4.24 -2.98 -17.90
C GLN A 225 2.82 -2.88 -17.34
N ALA A 226 2.61 -3.14 -16.04
CA ALA A 226 1.31 -2.96 -15.40
C ALA A 226 0.87 -1.48 -15.34
N LEU A 227 1.82 -0.54 -15.32
CA LEU A 227 1.55 0.90 -15.44
C LEU A 227 1.24 1.32 -16.89
N ASN A 228 1.92 0.72 -17.87
CA ASN A 228 1.78 1.02 -19.30
C ASN A 228 0.64 0.26 -19.99
N ALA A 229 0.12 -0.79 -19.37
CA ALA A 229 -1.01 -1.53 -19.90
C ALA A 229 -2.17 -0.57 -20.18
N PRO A 230 -2.84 -0.69 -21.36
CA PRO A 230 -3.91 0.21 -21.73
C PRO A 230 -5.03 0.12 -20.69
N VAL A 231 -5.11 1.15 -19.85
CA VAL A 231 -6.08 1.16 -18.76
C VAL A 231 -7.44 1.52 -19.36
N ASN A 232 -8.41 0.63 -19.19
CA ASN A 232 -9.78 0.95 -19.55
C ASN A 232 -10.20 2.21 -18.75
N PRO A 233 -10.63 3.30 -19.42
CA PRO A 233 -10.91 4.58 -18.78
C PRO A 233 -11.94 4.45 -17.65
N THR A 234 -12.92 3.57 -17.81
CA THR A 234 -13.96 3.33 -16.81
C THR A 234 -13.39 2.72 -15.53
N VAL A 235 -12.46 1.77 -15.67
CA VAL A 235 -11.81 1.09 -14.54
C VAL A 235 -10.86 2.05 -13.83
N ALA A 236 -10.15 2.89 -14.57
CA ALA A 236 -9.25 3.89 -14.00
C ALA A 236 -10.01 4.89 -13.11
N VAL A 237 -11.15 5.39 -13.59
CA VAL A 237 -12.00 6.31 -12.81
C VAL A 237 -12.61 5.62 -11.59
N GLN A 238 -13.08 4.37 -11.72
CA GLN A 238 -13.58 3.60 -10.56
C GLN A 238 -12.52 3.40 -9.48
N ARG A 239 -11.28 3.10 -9.87
CA ARG A 239 -10.16 3.00 -8.92
C ARG A 239 -9.93 4.31 -8.19
N TYR A 240 -9.89 5.42 -8.93
CA TYR A 240 -9.76 6.74 -8.33
C TYR A 240 -10.91 7.07 -7.36
N ILE A 241 -12.15 6.79 -7.72
CA ILE A 241 -13.32 7.00 -6.84
C ILE A 241 -13.18 6.19 -5.53
N THR A 242 -12.60 4.99 -5.62
CA THR A 242 -12.43 4.08 -4.47
C THR A 242 -11.25 4.50 -3.59
N SER A 243 -10.12 4.88 -4.18
CA SER A 243 -8.88 5.18 -3.45
C SER A 243 -8.79 6.64 -3.00
N GLY A 244 -9.36 7.58 -3.76
CA GLY A 244 -9.16 9.02 -3.58
C GLY A 244 -7.71 9.48 -3.81
N ASN A 245 -6.83 8.61 -4.32
CA ASN A 245 -5.41 8.91 -4.46
C ASN A 245 -5.14 9.72 -5.74
N ARG A 246 -4.30 10.74 -5.62
CA ARG A 246 -3.83 11.57 -6.74
C ARG A 246 -3.22 10.75 -7.88
N GLY A 247 -2.48 9.69 -7.58
CA GLY A 247 -1.88 8.83 -8.61
C GLY A 247 -2.93 8.14 -9.49
N ASP A 248 -4.03 7.69 -8.88
CA ASP A 248 -5.15 7.09 -9.60
C ASP A 248 -5.95 8.14 -10.38
N ALA A 249 -6.02 9.38 -9.88
CA ALA A 249 -6.63 10.51 -10.59
C ALA A 249 -5.89 10.81 -11.90
N LEU A 250 -4.56 10.89 -11.85
CA LEU A 250 -3.72 11.09 -13.03
C LEU A 250 -3.89 9.93 -14.03
N ARG A 251 -3.88 8.69 -13.55
CA ARG A 251 -4.12 7.51 -14.40
C ARG A 251 -5.49 7.56 -15.06
N ALA A 252 -6.52 7.99 -14.33
CA ALA A 252 -7.86 8.16 -14.84
C ALA A 252 -7.95 9.25 -15.92
N ILE A 253 -7.24 10.37 -15.74
CA ILE A 253 -7.13 11.46 -16.72
C ILE A 253 -6.43 10.98 -17.99
N PHE A 254 -5.27 10.34 -17.87
CA PHE A 254 -4.50 9.87 -19.02
C PHE A 254 -5.20 8.74 -19.80
N ALA A 255 -6.04 7.94 -19.14
CA ALA A 255 -6.84 6.91 -19.79
C ALA A 255 -7.97 7.50 -20.68
N GLN A 256 -8.34 8.78 -20.52
CA GLN A 256 -9.43 9.38 -21.31
C GLN A 256 -8.96 9.75 -22.73
N PRO A 257 -9.57 9.20 -23.79
CA PRO A 257 -9.13 9.46 -25.16
C PRO A 257 -9.29 10.92 -25.58
N TYR A 258 -10.25 11.64 -24.98
CA TYR A 258 -10.49 13.06 -25.27
C TYR A 258 -9.54 14.02 -24.54
N LEU A 259 -8.72 13.53 -23.62
CA LEU A 259 -7.65 14.29 -22.95
C LEU A 259 -6.26 13.94 -23.50
N GLN A 260 -6.17 13.00 -24.46
CA GLN A 260 -4.92 12.72 -25.17
C GLN A 260 -4.46 13.98 -25.91
N GLY A 261 -3.24 14.45 -25.59
CA GLY A 261 -2.65 15.66 -26.18
C GLY A 261 -2.80 16.94 -25.35
N LEU A 262 -3.37 16.87 -24.14
CA LEU A 262 -3.28 17.99 -23.19
C LEU A 262 -1.83 18.10 -22.66
N PRO A 263 -1.21 19.29 -22.59
CA PRO A 263 0.11 19.44 -22.00
C PRO A 263 0.10 19.07 -20.50
N ASP A 264 1.20 18.52 -20.01
CA ASP A 264 1.34 18.06 -18.62
C ASP A 264 1.11 19.19 -17.60
N GLU A 265 1.43 20.43 -17.98
CA GLU A 265 1.17 21.64 -17.20
C GLU A 265 -0.32 21.81 -16.82
N MET A 266 -1.24 21.23 -17.61
CA MET A 266 -2.68 21.28 -17.36
C MET A 266 -3.23 20.02 -16.72
N THR A 267 -2.59 18.85 -16.88
CA THR A 267 -3.08 17.57 -16.34
C THR A 267 -2.79 17.44 -14.85
N VAL A 268 -1.64 17.93 -14.40
CA VAL A 268 -1.23 17.91 -12.99
C VAL A 268 -2.18 18.72 -12.08
N PRO A 269 -2.49 20.00 -12.36
CA PRO A 269 -3.44 20.76 -11.53
C PRO A 269 -4.86 20.20 -11.63
N LEU A 270 -5.23 19.59 -12.76
CA LEU A 270 -6.53 18.93 -12.92
C LEU A 270 -6.67 17.76 -11.93
N ALA A 271 -5.61 16.97 -11.75
CA ALA A 271 -5.58 15.86 -10.79
C ALA A 271 -5.59 16.31 -9.33
N GLU A 272 -4.96 17.44 -9.01
CA GLU A 272 -4.96 18.01 -7.66
C GLU A 272 -6.30 18.64 -7.27
N GLU A 273 -7.02 19.23 -8.23
CA GLU A 273 -8.31 19.88 -7.97
C GLU A 273 -9.51 18.90 -7.97
N LEU A 274 -9.31 17.65 -8.42
CA LEU A 274 -10.33 16.60 -8.51
C LEU A 274 -10.90 16.09 -7.16
N PRO A 275 -10.11 15.89 -6.08
CA PRO A 275 -10.66 15.51 -4.79
C PRO A 275 -11.35 16.69 -4.09
N GLY A 276 -12.63 16.55 -3.74
CA GLY A 276 -13.40 17.60 -3.05
C GLY A 276 -13.84 18.76 -3.95
N MET A 277 -13.89 18.52 -5.26
CA MET A 277 -14.12 19.54 -6.27
C MET A 277 -15.51 20.15 -6.14
N SER A 278 -15.58 21.43 -5.73
CA SER A 278 -16.83 22.18 -5.72
C SER A 278 -17.33 22.40 -7.15
N GLU A 279 -18.64 22.61 -7.30
CA GLU A 279 -19.25 22.87 -8.62
C GLU A 279 -18.57 24.03 -9.36
N ASP A 280 -18.09 25.02 -8.61
CA ASP A 280 -17.36 26.17 -9.15
C ASP A 280 -15.94 25.81 -9.61
N ALA A 281 -15.25 24.90 -8.93
CA ALA A 281 -13.96 24.38 -9.37
C ALA A 281 -14.12 23.64 -10.72
N GLY A 282 -15.17 22.82 -10.86
CA GLY A 282 -15.54 22.19 -12.14
C GLY A 282 -15.77 23.19 -13.27
N LYS A 283 -16.50 24.26 -12.98
CA LYS A 283 -16.73 25.35 -13.96
C LYS A 283 -15.43 26.07 -14.32
N ARG A 284 -14.52 26.32 -13.37
CA ARG A 284 -13.22 26.97 -13.63
C ARG A 284 -12.31 26.10 -14.49
N ILE A 285 -12.25 24.81 -14.20
CA ILE A 285 -11.48 23.84 -14.98
C ILE A 285 -12.02 23.75 -16.42
N LEU A 286 -13.34 23.57 -16.58
CA LEU A 286 -13.98 23.53 -17.90
C LEU A 286 -13.74 24.82 -18.70
N LYS A 287 -13.60 25.97 -18.02
CA LYS A 287 -13.27 27.24 -18.68
C LYS A 287 -11.82 27.32 -19.17
N ARG A 288 -10.87 26.69 -18.47
CA ARG A 288 -9.44 26.67 -18.84
C ARG A 288 -9.11 25.75 -20.00
N LEU A 289 -9.92 24.71 -20.24
CA LEU A 289 -9.71 23.80 -21.35
C LEU A 289 -9.90 24.50 -22.71
N PRO A 290 -9.07 24.19 -23.74
CA PRO A 290 -9.16 24.76 -25.08
C PRO A 290 -10.33 24.17 -25.90
N LEU A 291 -11.53 24.14 -25.30
CA LEU A 291 -12.75 23.59 -25.90
C LEU A 291 -13.62 24.70 -26.50
N LYS A 292 -14.21 24.42 -27.67
CA LYS A 292 -15.22 25.30 -28.28
C LYS A 292 -16.35 25.61 -27.28
N ARG A 293 -16.83 26.86 -27.26
CA ARG A 293 -17.86 27.35 -26.31
C ARG A 293 -19.10 26.48 -26.28
N ALA A 294 -19.56 26.00 -27.44
CA ALA A 294 -20.73 25.11 -27.55
C ALA A 294 -20.53 23.80 -26.76
N ARG A 295 -19.37 23.16 -26.91
CA ARG A 295 -19.02 21.91 -26.20
C ARG A 295 -18.88 22.14 -24.69
N ARG A 296 -18.29 23.26 -24.27
CA ARG A 296 -18.23 23.64 -22.85
C ARG A 296 -19.64 23.81 -22.25
N ARG A 297 -20.57 24.46 -22.96
CA ARG A 297 -21.96 24.59 -22.50
C ARG A 297 -22.69 23.26 -22.43
N ALA A 298 -22.48 22.37 -23.40
CA ALA A 298 -23.07 21.03 -23.40
C ALA A 298 -22.59 20.21 -22.20
N LEU A 299 -21.28 20.24 -21.88
CA LEU A 299 -20.73 19.56 -20.71
C LEU A 299 -21.24 20.14 -19.39
N LEU A 300 -21.35 21.47 -19.29
CA LEU A 300 -21.92 22.15 -18.11
C LEU A 300 -23.42 21.87 -17.94
N ALA A 301 -24.16 21.74 -19.04
CA ALA A 301 -25.58 21.40 -19.01
C ALA A 301 -25.81 19.92 -18.67
N LEU A 302 -24.93 19.03 -19.14
CA LEU A 302 -24.95 17.61 -18.79
C LEU A 302 -24.57 17.38 -17.32
N ALA A 303 -23.65 18.20 -16.80
CA ALA A 303 -23.35 18.30 -15.38
C ALA A 303 -24.43 19.05 -14.57
N GLY A 304 -25.57 19.41 -15.21
CA GLY A 304 -26.75 19.97 -14.55
C GLY A 304 -27.19 19.11 -13.37
N PRO A 305 -28.05 19.64 -12.46
CA PRO A 305 -28.07 19.42 -11.01
C PRO A 305 -28.09 17.94 -10.62
N PHE A 306 -26.95 17.27 -10.83
CA PHE A 306 -26.59 16.04 -10.20
C PHE A 306 -26.13 16.48 -8.84
N VAL A 307 -27.15 16.62 -8.01
CA VAL A 307 -27.11 17.02 -6.62
C VAL A 307 -26.02 16.21 -5.92
N PHE A 308 -24.83 16.79 -5.79
CA PHE A 308 -23.87 16.48 -4.72
C PHE A 308 -24.53 16.94 -3.41
N ARG A 309 -25.54 16.19 -2.95
CA ARG A 309 -26.11 16.37 -1.61
C ARG A 309 -25.14 15.67 -0.67
N SER A 310 -24.23 16.49 -0.15
CA SER A 310 -23.43 16.23 1.05
C SER A 310 -24.25 15.63 2.18
#